data_AF-A0ABD6BCH7-F1
#
_entry.id   AF-A0ABD6BCH7-F1
#
_cell.length_a   1.000
_cell.length_b   1.000
_cell.length_c   1.000
_cell.angle_alpha   90.00
_cell.angle_beta   90.00
_cell.angle_gamma   90.00
#
_symmetry.space_group_name_H-M   'P 1'
#
loop_
_entity.id
_entity.type
_entity.pdbx_description
1 polymer ?
#
loop_
_entity_poly.entity_id
_entity_poly.type
_entity_poly.pdbx_seq_one_letter_code
_entity_poly.pdbx_strand_id
1 'polypeptide(L)' 'MIGPRLYEEPPEIELEVNVRVLDDEEGDYEIDGVYTYSELTPEEFLEEVYPVHITRFEEKFEDAELQYYRPWP' A
#
# COMPACT_ATOMS: atom_id res chain seq x y z
N MET A 1 -6.05 2.10 4.64
CA MET A 1 -6.04 2.43 3.20
C MET A 1 -4.63 2.23 2.65
N ILE A 2 -4.46 1.34 1.67
CA ILE A 2 -3.22 1.19 0.88
C ILE A 2 -3.51 1.65 -0.54
N GLY A 3 -2.80 2.65 -1.07
CA GLY A 3 -3.07 3.13 -2.42
C GLY A 3 -1.98 4.02 -3.00
N PRO A 4 -1.77 3.99 -4.33
CA PRO A 4 -0.81 4.84 -5.00
C PRO A 4 -1.35 6.27 -5.19
N ARG A 5 -0.47 7.25 -5.03
CA ARG A 5 -0.60 8.61 -5.54
C ARG A 5 0.41 8.79 -6.66
N LEU A 6 -0.08 9.23 -7.80
CA LEU A 6 0.70 9.47 -9.00
C LEU A 6 0.86 10.98 -9.18
N TYR A 7 2.09 11.47 -9.21
CA TYR A 7 2.39 12.88 -9.47
C TYR A 7 2.91 13.04 -10.90
N GLU A 8 2.38 14.03 -11.60
CA GLU A 8 2.70 14.26 -13.02
C GLU A 8 4.08 14.92 -13.21
N GLU A 9 4.54 15.77 -12.25
CA GLU A 9 5.86 16.41 -12.30
C GLU A 9 6.44 16.73 -10.90
N PRO A 10 7.66 16.26 -10.56
CA PRO A 10 8.41 15.18 -11.24
C PRO A 10 7.63 13.85 -11.20
N PRO A 11 7.95 12.85 -12.05
CA PRO A 11 7.29 11.56 -12.02
C PRO A 11 7.69 10.83 -10.73
N GLU A 12 6.89 11.04 -9.68
CA GLU A 12 7.02 10.39 -8.39
C GLU A 12 5.75 9.58 -8.14
N ILE A 13 5.95 8.35 -7.68
CA ILE A 13 4.87 7.45 -7.28
C ILE A 13 4.99 7.26 -5.77
N GLU A 14 3.96 7.65 -5.04
CA GLU A 14 3.88 7.44 -3.59
C GLU A 14 2.88 6.33 -3.28
N LEU A 15 3.32 5.29 -2.60
CA LEU A 15 2.43 4.30 -2.01
C LEU A 15 2.14 4.71 -0.57
N GLU A 16 0.92 5.20 -0.33
CA GLU A 16 0.43 5.47 1.02
C GLU A 16 -0.12 4.18 1.61
N VAL A 17 0.44 3.76 2.74
CA VAL A 17 0.01 2.59 3.52
C VAL A 17 -0.48 3.09 4.86
N ASN A 18 -1.78 2.91 5.11
CA ASN A 18 -2.42 3.15 6.39
C ASN A 18 -3.11 1.84 6.83
N VAL A 19 -2.46 1.06 7.69
CA VAL A 19 -3.05 -0.17 8.25
C VAL A 19 -3.46 0.11 9.69
N ARG A 20 -4.73 -0.16 10.01
CA ARG A 20 -5.26 -0.11 11.37
C ARG A 20 -5.70 -1.52 11.75
N VAL A 21 -5.03 -2.11 12.73
CA VAL A 21 -5.41 -3.39 13.31
C VAL A 21 -6.15 -3.08 14.62
N LEU A 22 -7.38 -3.55 14.75
CA LEU A 22 -8.14 -3.49 16.00
C LEU A 22 -8.00 -4.86 16.68
N ASP A 23 -6.93 -5.05 17.45
CA ASP A 23 -6.78 -6.25 18.28
C ASP A 23 -6.93 -5.86 19.76
N ASP A 24 -7.88 -6.49 20.45
CA ASP A 24 -8.32 -6.12 21.81
C ASP A 24 -7.36 -6.63 22.91
N GLU A 25 -6.32 -7.42 22.58
CA GLU A 25 -5.47 -8.15 23.54
C GLU A 25 -3.94 -7.89 23.43
N GLU A 26 -3.49 -6.63 23.29
CA GLU A 26 -2.07 -6.18 23.45
C GLU A 26 -1.21 -5.94 22.17
N GLY A 27 -1.75 -5.38 21.10
CA GLY A 27 -0.88 -4.98 19.98
C GLY A 27 -1.44 -3.93 19.03
N ASP A 28 -1.44 -2.66 19.43
CA ASP A 28 -1.63 -1.53 18.51
C ASP A 28 -0.46 -1.48 17.51
N TYR A 29 -0.63 -2.09 16.33
CA TYR A 29 0.28 -1.88 15.21
C TYR A 29 -0.33 -0.87 14.24
N GLU A 30 0.08 0.39 14.37
CA GLU A 30 -0.13 1.42 13.38
C GLU A 30 1.03 1.39 12.38
N ILE A 31 0.75 0.98 11.14
CA ILE A 31 1.65 1.24 10.02
C ILE A 31 1.06 2.41 9.24
N ASP A 32 1.64 3.58 9.48
CA ASP A 32 1.49 4.77 8.66
C ASP A 32 2.83 5.02 7.96
N GLY A 33 2.86 4.83 6.65
CA GLY A 33 4.10 4.92 5.88
C GLY A 33 3.84 5.29 4.43
N VAL A 34 4.72 6.14 3.91
CA VAL A 34 4.74 6.52 2.49
C VAL A 34 6.01 5.94 1.87
N TYR A 35 5.86 5.12 0.84
CA TYR A 35 6.98 4.64 0.02
C TYR A 35 7.04 5.43 -1.28
N THR A 36 8.16 6.07 -1.57
CA THR A 36 8.35 6.87 -2.79
C THR A 36 9.19 6.10 -3.81
N TYR A 37 8.70 6.05 -5.05
CA TYR A 37 9.37 5.43 -6.19
C TYR A 37 9.55 6.50 -7.28
N SER A 38 10.81 6.85 -7.54
CA SER A 38 11.20 7.91 -8.50
C SER A 38 11.76 7.36 -9.82
N GLU A 39 11.95 6.05 -9.93
CA GLU A 39 12.60 5.39 -11.07
C GLU A 39 11.63 4.51 -11.90
N LEU A 40 10.35 4.44 -11.49
CA LEU A 40 9.34 3.58 -12.11
C LEU A 40 8.27 4.42 -12.80
N THR A 41 7.75 3.93 -13.92
CA THR A 41 6.52 4.48 -14.49
C THR A 41 5.28 4.03 -13.69
N PRO A 42 4.16 4.78 -13.76
CA PRO A 42 2.92 4.40 -13.08
C PRO A 42 2.42 3.00 -13.45
N GLU A 43 2.63 2.58 -14.70
CA GLU A 43 2.22 1.26 -15.20
C GLU A 43 3.08 0.15 -14.58
N GLU A 44 4.41 0.26 -14.65
CA GLU A 44 5.35 -0.69 -14.02
C GLU A 44 5.10 -0.82 -12.51
N PHE A 45 4.83 0.30 -11.82
CA PHE A 45 4.51 0.26 -10.41
C PHE A 45 3.21 -0.51 -10.13
N LEU A 46 2.15 -0.25 -10.90
CA LEU A 46 0.84 -0.88 -10.70
C LEU A 46 0.84 -2.37 -11.05
N GLU A 47 1.62 -2.80 -12.03
CA GLU A 47 1.67 -4.19 -12.49
C GLU A 47 2.67 -5.06 -11.71
N GLU A 48 3.84 -4.51 -11.35
CA GLU A 48 4.94 -5.32 -10.78
C GLU A 48 5.14 -5.10 -9.28
N VAL A 49 4.97 -3.87 -8.79
CA VAL A 49 5.33 -3.49 -7.41
C VAL A 49 4.12 -3.51 -6.48
N TYR A 50 3.04 -2.85 -6.88
CA TYR A 50 1.83 -2.69 -6.09
C TYR A 50 1.22 -4.04 -5.67
N PRO A 51 1.05 -5.06 -6.54
CA PRO A 51 0.48 -6.33 -6.14
C PRO A 51 1.34 -7.07 -5.11
N VAL A 52 2.67 -6.97 -5.22
CA VAL A 52 3.61 -7.58 -4.25
C VAL A 52 3.46 -6.96 -2.87
N HIS A 53 3.27 -5.64 -2.80
CA HIS A 53 2.98 -4.97 -1.54
C HIS A 53 1.64 -5.42 -0.96
N ILE A 54 0.58 -5.48 -1.78
CA ILE A 54 -0.74 -5.93 -1.32
C ILE A 54 -0.66 -7.35 -0.76
N THR A 55 -0.09 -8.30 -1.49
CA THR A 55 0.07 -9.69 -1.02
C THR A 55 0.83 -9.74 0.30
N ARG A 56 1.94 -9.01 0.42
CA ARG A 56 2.73 -8.98 1.66
C ARG A 56 1.94 -8.41 2.84
N PHE A 57 1.10 -7.41 2.61
CA PHE A 57 0.25 -6.84 3.65
C PHE A 57 -0.90 -7.80 4.00
N GLU A 58 -1.53 -8.45 3.02
CA GLU A 58 -2.56 -9.48 3.24
C GLU A 58 -2.00 -10.67 4.04
N GLU A 59 -0.80 -11.17 3.73
CA GLU A 59 -0.16 -12.25 4.49
C GLU A 59 0.24 -11.81 5.91
N LYS A 60 0.68 -10.57 6.09
CA LYS A 60 1.14 -10.07 7.39
C LYS A 60 -0.02 -9.72 8.32
N PHE A 61 -1.16 -9.36 7.76
CA PHE A 61 -2.34 -8.87 8.47
C PHE A 61 -3.57 -9.69 8.09
N GLU A 62 -3.45 -11.03 8.08
CA GLU A 62 -4.52 -11.94 7.62
C GLU A 62 -5.84 -11.76 8.37
N ASP A 63 -5.77 -11.36 9.64
CA ASP A 63 -6.92 -11.10 10.51
C ASP A 63 -7.43 -9.65 10.46
N ALA A 64 -6.79 -8.76 9.69
CA ALA A 64 -7.17 -7.36 9.58
C ALA A 64 -7.97 -7.05 8.31
N GLU A 65 -8.97 -6.17 8.42
CA GLU A 65 -9.69 -5.65 7.26
C GLU A 65 -8.82 -4.62 6.51
N LEU A 66 -8.07 -5.09 5.50
CA LEU A 66 -7.24 -4.23 4.66
C LEU A 66 -8.09 -3.53 3.60
N GLN A 67 -8.20 -2.21 3.71
CA GLN A 67 -8.72 -1.38 2.62
C GLN A 67 -7.58 -0.97 1.68
N TYR A 68 -7.65 -1.38 0.41
CA TYR A 68 -6.65 -0.99 -0.59
C TYR A 68 -7.29 -0.60 -1.93
N TYR A 69 -6.61 0.24 -2.68
CA TYR A 69 -7.01 0.61 -4.04
C TYR A 69 -6.93 -0.63 -4.93
N ARG A 70 -8.03 -0.95 -5.61
CA ARG A 70 -8.06 -1.97 -6.65
C ARG A 70 -8.11 -1.25 -7.99
N PRO A 71 -7.05 -1.30 -8.81
CA PRO A 71 -7.07 -0.77 -10.18
C PRO A 71 -7.97 -1.63 -11.11
N TRP A 72 -9.28 -1.69 -10.84
CA TRP A 72 -10.33 -2.39 -11.62
C TRP A 72 -10.06 -3.92 -11.88
N PRO A 73 -11.04 -4.71 -12.35
CA PRO A 73 -11.00 -6.17 -12.37
C PRO A 73 -10.23 -6.77 -13.56
#